data_AF-A0A9P9EKG3-F1
#
_entry.id   AF-A0A9P9EKG3-F1
#
_cell.length_a   1.000
_cell.length_b   1.000
_cell.length_c   1.000
_cell.angle_alpha   90.00
_cell.angle_beta   90.00
_cell.angle_gamma   90.00
#
_symmetry.space_group_name_H-M   'P 1'
#
loop_
_entity.id
_entity.type
_entity.pdbx_description
1 polymer ?
#
loop_
_entity_poly.entity_id
_entity_poly.type
_entity_poly.pdbx_seq_one_letter_code
_entity_poly.pdbx_strand_id
1 'polypeptide(L)'
;MSTEGETQPLGTTTIPSDPTTETPAPKASSPSPTTPTPTPTPTAKTTALAKLRYLLLRWISRLANTTDRNLIRLSKLLSSPAATDSLLCTVGYTLTLVHAVLSKVLERRLASIATEIASKANTILLPGETLIATLPAPESTKLLAKTVGSAKALADTISDFRLFVRMWGLMGLYTWARGTWNAPLAQDAARKDRVLRGVTWAQIASCVAFQVLENGAYLSSKGALTSNGWAGDVGKAKETRWWVWSSRFWAVHVGLEFVRLGVLWVGNDDAKLSEKNDGEKEDKLRMEEKRREKWLWWKDVVNNAAYFPMTLHWSVEEGILSSTGVGLCGMIAGGSNLVDFWRNTR
;
A
#
# COMPACT_ATOMS: atom_id res chain seq x y z
N MET A 1 -29.91 51.70 -23.42
CA MET A 1 -30.07 51.38 -21.99
C MET A 1 -28.92 50.45 -21.63
N SER A 2 -27.71 50.98 -21.41
CA SER A 2 -27.27 51.69 -20.18
C SER A 2 -26.96 50.67 -19.09
N THR A 3 -25.84 50.64 -18.37
CA THR A 3 -24.56 51.37 -18.32
C THR A 3 -23.75 50.70 -17.19
N GLU A 4 -22.41 50.71 -17.31
CA GLU A 4 -21.38 51.03 -16.29
C GLU A 4 -21.66 50.73 -14.80
N GLY A 5 -20.73 50.09 -14.09
CA GLY A 5 -19.68 50.78 -13.32
C GLY A 5 -20.04 50.70 -11.82
N GLU A 6 -19.20 50.79 -10.80
CA GLU A 6 -17.77 51.00 -10.62
C GLU A 6 -17.49 50.73 -9.11
N THR A 7 -16.23 50.42 -8.76
CA THR A 7 -15.52 50.77 -7.51
C THR A 7 -16.07 50.49 -6.09
N GLN A 8 -15.25 49.71 -5.34
CA GLN A 8 -14.55 49.98 -4.05
C GLN A 8 -14.70 51.38 -3.38
N PRO A 9 -14.32 51.67 -2.09
CA PRO A 9 -13.13 51.16 -1.37
C PRO A 9 -13.18 51.17 0.19
N LEU A 10 -12.00 50.92 0.80
CA LEU A 10 -11.39 51.50 2.03
C LEU A 10 -10.74 50.35 2.84
N GLY A 11 -9.42 50.27 3.06
CA GLY A 11 -8.38 51.29 3.24
C GLY A 11 -7.67 50.95 4.58
N THR A 12 -6.38 51.18 4.85
CA THR A 12 -5.27 51.77 4.10
C THR A 12 -4.00 51.52 4.94
N THR A 13 -2.83 51.47 4.28
CA THR A 13 -1.58 52.18 4.68
C THR A 13 -0.68 51.47 5.73
N THR A 14 0.66 51.46 5.66
CA THR A 14 1.60 52.33 4.93
C THR A 14 3.01 51.69 4.81
N ILE A 15 3.68 51.96 3.68
CA ILE A 15 5.14 51.89 3.32
C ILE A 15 5.58 53.38 3.28
N PRO A 16 6.82 53.88 3.52
CA PRO A 16 8.09 53.52 2.83
C PRO A 16 9.37 53.73 3.70
N SER A 17 10.62 53.49 3.30
CA SER A 17 11.31 53.76 2.03
C SER A 17 12.67 53.03 2.00
N ASP A 18 13.13 52.69 0.80
CA ASP A 18 14.56 52.56 0.45
C ASP A 18 15.01 53.91 -0.18
N PRO A 19 16.31 54.26 -0.25
CA PRO A 19 17.00 53.93 -1.51
C PRO A 19 18.55 53.80 -1.48
N THR A 20 19.05 53.22 -2.59
CA THR A 20 20.27 53.54 -3.34
C THR A 20 21.54 52.72 -3.10
N THR A 21 21.90 52.03 -4.19
CA THR A 21 23.17 51.38 -4.53
C THR A 21 24.20 52.39 -5.04
N GLU A 22 25.45 52.34 -4.56
CA GLU A 22 26.63 52.83 -5.30
C GLU A 22 27.84 51.85 -5.18
N THR A 23 28.58 51.78 -6.28
CA THR A 23 29.70 50.89 -6.64
C THR A 23 31.04 51.30 -5.97
N PRO A 24 32.01 50.38 -5.74
CA PRO A 24 33.30 50.70 -5.11
C PRO A 24 34.50 50.73 -6.11
N ALA A 25 35.49 51.60 -5.86
CA ALA A 25 36.90 51.48 -6.32
C ALA A 25 37.81 52.49 -5.55
N PRO A 26 39.17 52.45 -5.61
CA PRO A 26 40.03 51.49 -4.91
C PRO A 26 41.26 52.11 -4.18
N LYS A 27 42.00 51.25 -3.45
CA LYS A 27 43.46 51.26 -3.12
C LYS A 27 44.06 52.19 -2.03
N ALA A 28 44.69 51.52 -1.03
CA ALA A 28 46.14 51.50 -0.73
C ALA A 28 46.61 51.90 0.71
N SER A 29 47.57 51.08 1.17
CA SER A 29 48.70 51.31 2.10
C SER A 29 48.52 51.50 3.62
N SER A 30 49.13 50.54 4.35
CA SER A 30 49.59 50.49 5.76
C SER A 30 50.60 51.63 6.11
N PRO A 31 51.12 51.82 7.37
CA PRO A 31 51.26 50.89 8.50
C PRO A 31 50.98 51.42 9.95
N SER A 32 51.21 50.53 10.92
CA SER A 32 50.94 50.47 12.39
C SER A 32 51.28 51.69 13.28
N PRO A 33 50.79 51.73 14.55
CA PRO A 33 51.54 51.11 15.67
C PRO A 33 50.71 50.44 16.81
N THR A 34 51.30 49.36 17.35
CA THR A 34 51.27 48.76 18.73
C THR A 34 50.07 48.92 19.72
N THR A 35 49.43 47.75 20.02
CA THR A 35 49.12 47.07 21.33
C THR A 35 48.38 47.86 22.44
N PRO A 36 47.35 47.32 23.18
CA PRO A 36 47.33 45.97 23.78
C PRO A 36 46.00 45.17 23.84
N THR A 37 46.19 43.84 23.90
CA THR A 37 45.41 42.76 24.56
C THR A 37 43.88 42.88 24.70
N PRO A 38 43.08 42.01 24.04
CA PRO A 38 41.76 41.64 24.54
C PRO A 38 41.87 40.44 25.48
N THR A 39 41.43 40.63 26.72
CA THR A 39 41.16 39.60 27.74
C THR A 39 40.42 38.40 27.14
N PRO A 40 40.83 37.14 27.41
CA PRO A 40 40.05 36.00 26.96
C PRO A 40 38.71 35.98 27.71
N THR A 41 37.62 36.18 26.98
CA THR A 41 36.26 35.95 27.45
C THR A 41 36.17 34.52 28.02
N PRO A 42 35.67 34.31 29.24
CA PRO A 42 35.51 32.97 29.78
C PRO A 42 34.52 32.22 28.89
N THR A 43 35.00 31.14 28.26
CA THR A 43 34.19 30.19 27.51
C THR A 43 33.10 29.66 28.44
N ALA A 44 31.86 30.14 28.23
CA ALA A 44 30.70 29.69 28.96
C ALA A 44 30.59 28.17 28.80
N LYS A 45 30.90 27.43 29.88
CA LYS A 45 30.73 25.98 29.95
C LYS A 45 29.25 25.71 29.71
N THR A 46 28.90 25.24 28.51
CA THR A 46 27.54 24.86 28.17
C THR A 46 27.07 23.82 29.18
N THR A 47 26.15 24.25 30.05
CA THR A 47 25.59 23.39 31.10
C THR A 47 24.93 22.18 30.47
N ALA A 48 24.99 21.02 31.12
CA ALA A 48 24.38 19.78 30.62
C ALA A 48 22.90 19.97 30.23
N LEU A 49 22.20 20.88 30.93
CA LEU A 49 20.83 21.31 30.63
C LEU A 49 20.69 22.02 29.27
N ALA A 50 21.63 22.91 28.91
CA ALA A 50 21.62 23.58 27.61
C ALA A 50 21.83 22.58 26.46
N LYS A 51 22.72 21.59 26.66
CA LYS A 51 22.93 20.49 25.70
C LYS A 51 21.70 19.60 25.57
N LEU A 52 21.07 19.22 26.68
CA LEU A 52 19.84 18.42 26.68
C LEU A 52 18.69 19.15 25.97
N ARG A 53 18.50 20.45 26.27
CA ARG A 53 17.49 21.28 25.61
C ARG A 53 17.73 21.37 24.10
N TYR A 54 18.98 21.56 23.67
CA TYR A 54 19.33 21.57 22.25
C TYR A 54 19.05 20.22 21.58
N LEU A 55 19.41 19.10 22.21
CA LEU A 55 19.14 17.76 21.68
C LEU A 55 17.64 17.47 21.58
N LEU A 56 16.85 17.85 22.59
CA LEU A 56 15.40 17.73 22.57
C LEU A 56 14.77 18.57 21.46
N LEU A 57 15.14 19.85 21.35
CA LEU A 57 14.64 20.73 20.28
C LEU A 57 15.03 20.20 18.90
N ARG A 58 16.25 19.68 18.75
CA ARG A 58 16.70 19.05 17.50
C ARG A 58 15.93 17.77 17.19
N TRP A 59 15.62 16.96 18.20
CA TRP A 59 14.83 15.75 18.03
C TRP A 59 13.38 16.08 17.66
N ILE A 60 12.75 17.03 18.36
CA ILE A 60 11.39 17.51 18.09
C ILE A 60 11.31 18.13 16.70
N SER A 61 12.23 19.02 16.32
CA SER A 61 12.24 19.65 14.98
C SER A 61 12.46 18.62 13.86
N ARG A 62 13.35 17.63 14.08
CA ARG A 62 13.49 16.50 13.14
C ARG A 62 12.22 15.68 13.04
N LEU A 63 11.60 15.36 14.18
CA LEU A 63 10.34 14.62 14.20
C LEU A 63 9.22 15.40 13.51
N ALA A 64 9.12 16.71 13.74
CA ALA A 64 8.16 17.59 13.09
C ALA A 64 8.39 17.64 11.57
N ASN A 65 9.62 17.92 11.11
CA ASN A 65 9.93 17.99 9.68
C ASN A 65 9.75 16.65 8.97
N THR A 66 10.06 15.54 9.63
CA THR A 66 9.84 14.21 9.04
C THR A 66 8.36 13.84 9.01
N THR A 67 7.59 14.20 10.03
CA THR A 67 6.15 13.99 10.09
C THR A 67 5.44 14.82 9.03
N ASP A 68 5.75 16.12 8.94
CA ASP A 68 5.19 17.03 7.94
C ASP A 68 5.44 16.53 6.51
N ARG A 69 6.69 16.20 6.19
CA ARG A 69 7.04 15.61 4.88
C ARG A 69 6.27 14.31 4.60
N ASN A 70 6.09 13.45 5.61
CA ASN A 70 5.35 12.21 5.44
C ASN A 70 3.83 12.45 5.29
N LEU A 71 3.26 13.44 5.98
CA LEU A 71 1.85 13.82 5.87
C LEU A 71 1.54 14.38 4.48
N ILE A 72 2.41 15.24 3.93
CA ILE A 72 2.26 15.76 2.57
C ILE A 72 2.31 14.61 1.56
N ARG A 73 3.25 13.67 1.72
CA ARG A 73 3.35 12.49 0.85
C ARG A 73 2.15 11.56 0.99
N LEU A 74 1.64 11.38 2.20
CA LEU A 74 0.44 10.59 2.44
C LEU A 74 -0.79 11.26 1.81
N SER A 75 -0.93 12.59 1.90
CA SER A 75 -1.98 13.35 1.21
C SER A 75 -1.93 13.15 -0.31
N LYS A 76 -0.73 13.26 -0.91
CA LYS A 76 -0.52 12.95 -2.33
C LYS A 76 -0.84 11.49 -2.68
N LEU A 77 -0.59 10.55 -1.78
CA LEU A 77 -0.93 9.15 -1.98
C LEU A 77 -2.45 8.94 -1.97
N LEU A 78 -3.14 9.56 -1.01
CA LEU A 78 -4.59 9.42 -0.82
C LEU A 78 -5.43 10.18 -1.85
N SER A 79 -4.83 11.08 -2.64
CA SER A 79 -5.53 11.76 -3.73
C SER A 79 -5.83 10.86 -4.93
N SER A 80 -5.14 9.71 -5.05
CA SER A 80 -5.38 8.72 -6.09
C SER A 80 -6.15 7.51 -5.52
N PRO A 81 -7.30 7.13 -6.13
CA PRO A 81 -8.03 5.94 -5.71
C PRO A 81 -7.19 4.65 -5.77
N ALA A 82 -6.33 4.51 -6.78
CA ALA A 82 -5.48 3.33 -6.96
C ALA A 82 -4.39 3.21 -5.88
N ALA A 83 -3.79 4.35 -5.51
CA ALA A 83 -2.78 4.39 -4.45
C ALA A 83 -3.44 4.20 -3.06
N THR A 84 -4.66 4.72 -2.88
CA THR A 84 -5.47 4.47 -1.68
C THR A 84 -5.81 2.99 -1.55
N ASP A 85 -6.26 2.32 -2.61
CA ASP A 85 -6.50 0.87 -2.57
C ASP A 85 -5.24 0.08 -2.24
N SER A 86 -4.08 0.46 -2.81
CA SER A 86 -2.80 -0.21 -2.52
C SER A 86 -2.37 -0.05 -1.06
N LEU A 87 -2.59 1.14 -0.48
CA LEU A 87 -2.36 1.38 0.94
C LEU A 87 -3.28 0.51 1.80
N LEU A 88 -4.58 0.53 1.52
CA LEU A 88 -5.58 -0.25 2.26
C LEU A 88 -5.35 -1.75 2.11
N CYS A 89 -4.95 -2.21 0.92
CA CYS A 89 -4.53 -3.59 0.67
C CYS A 89 -3.38 -4.00 1.60
N THR A 90 -2.32 -3.19 1.62
CA THR A 90 -1.14 -3.44 2.44
C THR A 90 -1.51 -3.46 3.92
N VAL A 91 -2.24 -2.45 4.39
CA VAL A 91 -2.65 -2.33 5.81
C VAL A 91 -3.58 -3.47 6.20
N GLY A 92 -4.60 -3.79 5.39
CA GLY A 92 -5.56 -4.85 5.67
C GLY A 92 -4.93 -6.24 5.78
N TYR A 93 -4.03 -6.59 4.86
CA TYR A 93 -3.31 -7.87 4.95
C TYR A 93 -2.24 -7.88 6.04
N THR A 94 -1.61 -6.75 6.34
CA THR A 94 -0.71 -6.62 7.50
C THR A 94 -1.49 -6.88 8.80
N LEU A 95 -2.69 -6.31 8.94
CA LEU A 95 -3.56 -6.56 10.08
C LEU A 95 -4.03 -8.01 10.14
N THR A 96 -4.32 -8.63 9.00
CA THR A 96 -4.64 -10.07 8.91
C THR A 96 -3.47 -10.92 9.41
N LEU A 97 -2.25 -10.58 9.00
CA LEU A 97 -1.03 -11.27 9.45
C LEU A 97 -0.80 -11.07 10.95
N VAL A 98 -0.92 -9.84 11.46
CA VAL A 98 -0.81 -9.51 12.88
C VAL A 98 -1.86 -10.28 13.68
N HIS A 99 -3.11 -10.29 13.24
CA HIS A 99 -4.19 -11.05 13.86
C HIS A 99 -3.86 -12.55 13.90
N ALA A 100 -3.41 -13.14 12.80
CA ALA A 100 -3.07 -14.57 12.73
C ALA A 100 -1.92 -14.95 13.67
N VAL A 101 -0.88 -14.11 13.75
CA VAL A 101 0.28 -14.35 14.62
C VAL A 101 -0.11 -14.17 16.08
N LEU A 102 -0.77 -13.06 16.44
CA LEU A 102 -1.17 -12.80 17.82
C LEU A 102 -2.22 -13.80 18.32
N SER A 103 -3.11 -14.31 17.45
CA SER A 103 -4.08 -15.36 17.81
C SER A 103 -3.37 -16.65 18.21
N LYS A 104 -2.38 -17.10 17.43
CA LYS A 104 -1.55 -18.27 17.78
C LYS A 104 -0.81 -18.07 19.10
N VAL A 105 -0.30 -16.86 19.37
CA VAL A 105 0.34 -16.53 20.64
C VAL A 105 -0.67 -16.55 21.79
N LEU A 106 -1.87 -16.01 21.59
CA LEU A 106 -2.93 -15.98 22.57
C LEU A 106 -3.41 -17.40 22.92
N GLU A 107 -3.67 -18.23 21.91
CA GLU A 107 -4.07 -19.64 22.08
C GLU A 107 -3.02 -20.42 22.87
N ARG A 108 -1.74 -20.27 22.53
CA ARG A 108 -0.64 -20.93 23.27
C ARG A 108 -0.58 -20.48 24.72
N ARG A 109 -0.79 -19.19 25.00
CA ARG A 109 -0.83 -18.66 26.38
C ARG A 109 -2.01 -19.22 27.15
N LEU A 110 -3.20 -19.23 26.55
CA LEU A 110 -4.41 -19.78 27.17
C LEU A 110 -4.28 -21.28 27.43
N ALA A 111 -3.73 -22.04 26.47
CA ALA A 111 -3.45 -23.45 26.63
C ALA A 111 -2.43 -23.71 27.76
N SER A 112 -1.34 -22.94 27.81
CA SER A 112 -0.35 -23.03 28.89
C SER A 112 -0.97 -22.80 30.26
N ILE A 113 -1.77 -21.73 30.40
CA ILE A 113 -2.49 -21.42 31.64
C ILE A 113 -3.44 -22.58 32.01
N ALA A 114 -4.22 -23.07 31.04
CA ALA A 114 -5.14 -24.20 31.27
C ALA A 114 -4.39 -25.47 31.70
N THR A 115 -3.25 -25.78 31.09
CA THR A 115 -2.44 -26.95 31.47
C THR A 115 -1.78 -26.81 32.85
N GLU A 116 -1.35 -25.60 33.22
CA GLU A 116 -0.81 -25.34 34.56
C GLU A 116 -1.89 -25.53 35.63
N ILE A 117 -3.10 -25.05 35.36
CA ILE A 117 -4.24 -25.23 36.27
C ILE A 117 -4.62 -26.71 36.35
N ALA A 118 -4.75 -27.38 35.20
CA ALA A 118 -5.12 -28.79 35.13
C ALA A 118 -4.10 -29.68 35.87
N SER A 119 -2.80 -29.43 35.69
CA SER A 119 -1.75 -30.19 36.39
C SER A 119 -1.79 -30.00 37.90
N LYS A 120 -2.01 -28.77 38.39
CA LYS A 120 -2.18 -28.50 39.83
C LYS A 120 -3.45 -29.13 40.37
N ALA A 121 -4.56 -29.02 39.64
CA ALA A 121 -5.84 -29.62 40.02
C ALA A 121 -5.79 -31.15 40.08
N ASN A 122 -5.07 -31.80 39.15
CA ASN A 122 -4.90 -33.26 39.14
C ASN A 122 -4.18 -33.81 40.38
N THR A 123 -3.43 -32.98 41.10
CA THR A 123 -2.81 -33.39 42.38
C THR A 123 -3.78 -33.33 43.56
N ILE A 124 -4.91 -32.65 43.40
CA ILE A 124 -5.86 -32.36 44.48
C ILE A 124 -7.19 -33.12 44.27
N LEU A 125 -7.64 -33.25 43.02
CA LEU A 125 -8.90 -33.89 42.68
C LEU A 125 -8.83 -35.41 42.76
N LEU A 126 -9.90 -36.03 43.26
CA LEU A 126 -10.07 -37.47 43.22
C LEU A 126 -10.46 -37.94 41.80
N PRO A 127 -10.20 -39.22 41.45
CA PRO A 127 -10.63 -39.76 40.17
C PRO A 127 -12.15 -39.63 39.98
N GLY A 128 -12.58 -38.92 38.94
CA GLY A 128 -13.98 -38.69 38.60
C GLY A 128 -14.55 -37.34 39.03
N GLU A 129 -13.80 -36.51 39.77
CA GLU A 129 -14.21 -35.14 40.11
C GLU A 129 -13.88 -34.16 38.98
N THR A 130 -14.83 -33.29 38.63
CA THR A 130 -14.65 -32.25 37.61
C THR A 130 -14.49 -30.88 38.27
N LEU A 131 -13.41 -30.17 37.92
CA LEU A 131 -13.21 -28.78 38.33
C LEU A 131 -13.68 -27.83 37.24
N ILE A 132 -14.66 -26.98 37.56
CA ILE A 132 -15.06 -25.84 36.74
C ILE A 132 -14.56 -24.58 37.45
N ALA A 133 -13.56 -23.91 36.87
CA ALA A 133 -12.97 -22.70 37.43
C ALA A 133 -13.05 -21.55 36.42
N THR A 134 -13.64 -20.43 36.84
CA THR A 134 -13.61 -19.17 36.10
C THR A 134 -12.50 -18.31 36.69
N LEU A 135 -11.39 -18.19 35.97
CA LEU A 135 -10.23 -17.44 36.44
C LEU A 135 -10.09 -16.15 35.64
N PRO A 136 -9.86 -15.00 36.31
CA PRO A 136 -9.60 -13.76 35.60
C PRO A 136 -8.27 -13.90 34.83
N ALA A 137 -8.34 -13.71 33.50
CA ALA A 137 -7.14 -13.75 32.68
C ALA A 137 -6.15 -12.65 33.10
N PRO A 138 -4.82 -12.90 33.04
CA PRO A 138 -3.82 -11.86 33.30
C PRO A 138 -4.04 -10.63 32.42
N GLU A 139 -3.77 -9.43 32.93
CA GLU A 139 -3.98 -8.17 32.20
C GLU A 139 -3.26 -8.12 30.85
N SER A 140 -2.05 -8.69 30.77
CA SER A 140 -1.30 -8.84 29.52
C SER A 140 -2.02 -9.72 28.48
N THR A 141 -2.72 -10.77 28.94
CA THR A 141 -3.51 -11.67 28.07
C THR A 141 -4.80 -10.99 27.61
N LYS A 142 -5.43 -10.19 28.48
CA LYS A 142 -6.58 -9.36 28.11
C LYS A 142 -6.21 -8.31 27.05
N LEU A 143 -5.08 -7.61 27.22
CA LEU A 143 -4.60 -6.63 26.24
C LEU A 143 -4.29 -7.30 24.89
N LEU A 144 -3.66 -8.48 24.92
CA LEU A 144 -3.39 -9.27 23.72
C LEU A 144 -4.70 -9.66 23.02
N ALA A 145 -5.68 -10.19 23.76
CA ALA A 145 -6.99 -10.56 23.21
C ALA A 145 -7.72 -9.36 22.60
N LYS A 146 -7.68 -8.19 23.26
CA LYS A 146 -8.24 -6.95 22.72
C LYS A 146 -7.55 -6.56 21.41
N THR A 147 -6.23 -6.63 21.36
CA THR A 147 -5.44 -6.30 20.17
C THR A 147 -5.76 -7.25 19.01
N VAL A 148 -5.88 -8.55 19.29
CA VAL A 148 -6.29 -9.58 18.33
C VAL A 148 -7.66 -9.26 17.72
N GLY A 149 -8.64 -8.93 18.57
CA GLY A 149 -9.99 -8.58 18.15
C GLY A 149 -10.04 -7.28 17.35
N SER A 150 -9.36 -6.23 17.82
CA SER A 150 -9.29 -4.94 17.12
C SER A 150 -8.59 -5.05 15.77
N ALA A 151 -7.49 -5.82 15.66
CA ALA A 151 -6.80 -6.04 14.40
C ALA A 151 -7.70 -6.75 13.37
N LYS A 152 -8.46 -7.77 13.81
CA LYS A 152 -9.44 -8.46 12.96
C LYS A 152 -10.55 -7.52 12.50
N ALA A 153 -11.19 -6.81 13.44
CA ALA A 153 -12.29 -5.92 13.11
C ALA A 153 -11.88 -4.83 12.10
N LEU A 154 -10.68 -4.27 12.26
CA LEU A 154 -10.16 -3.28 11.32
C LEU A 154 -9.81 -3.90 9.96
N ALA A 155 -9.22 -5.09 9.94
CA ALA A 155 -8.94 -5.81 8.69
C ALA A 155 -10.24 -6.14 7.92
N ASP A 156 -11.27 -6.62 8.61
CA ASP A 156 -12.57 -6.94 8.04
C ASP A 156 -13.25 -5.67 7.48
N THR A 157 -13.19 -4.56 8.22
CA THR A 157 -13.74 -3.26 7.77
C THR A 157 -13.03 -2.74 6.52
N ILE A 158 -11.69 -2.84 6.47
CA ILE A 158 -10.91 -2.45 5.30
C ILE A 158 -11.27 -3.34 4.11
N SER A 159 -11.38 -4.65 4.32
CA SER A 159 -11.74 -5.60 3.27
C SER A 159 -13.12 -5.27 2.70
N ASP A 160 -14.10 -5.02 3.57
CA ASP A 160 -15.46 -4.63 3.17
C ASP A 160 -15.49 -3.36 2.32
N PHE A 161 -14.80 -2.31 2.76
CA PHE A 161 -14.69 -1.06 2.01
C PHE A 161 -14.05 -1.28 0.63
N ARG A 162 -12.98 -2.09 0.55
CA ARG A 162 -12.31 -2.39 -0.71
C ARG A 162 -13.20 -3.20 -1.66
N LEU A 163 -13.94 -4.19 -1.15
CA LEU A 163 -14.92 -4.94 -1.94
C LEU A 163 -16.01 -4.02 -2.49
N PHE A 164 -16.53 -3.13 -1.64
CA PHE A 164 -17.53 -2.15 -2.04
C PHE A 164 -17.01 -1.26 -3.18
N VAL A 165 -15.91 -0.53 -2.97
CA VAL A 165 -15.37 0.41 -3.97
C VAL A 165 -14.94 -0.28 -5.27
N ARG A 166 -14.60 -1.57 -5.22
CA ARG A 166 -14.26 -2.34 -6.41
C ARG A 166 -15.45 -2.63 -7.32
N MET A 167 -16.69 -2.46 -6.87
CA MET A 167 -17.87 -2.60 -7.72
C MET A 167 -17.83 -1.70 -8.97
N TRP A 168 -17.17 -0.55 -8.88
CA TRP A 168 -16.93 0.39 -9.98
C TRP A 168 -15.90 -0.12 -11.00
N GLY A 169 -15.22 -1.23 -10.73
CA GLY A 169 -14.19 -1.83 -11.57
C GLY A 169 -14.68 -2.20 -12.97
N LEU A 170 -15.97 -2.48 -13.16
CA LEU A 170 -16.56 -2.73 -14.49
C LEU A 170 -16.37 -1.56 -15.44
N MET A 171 -16.40 -0.31 -14.95
CA MET A 171 -16.18 0.86 -15.79
C MET A 171 -14.71 0.95 -16.23
N GLY A 172 -13.77 0.63 -15.34
CA GLY A 172 -12.36 0.52 -15.70
C GLY A 172 -12.10 -0.61 -16.71
N LEU A 173 -12.80 -1.73 -16.59
CA LEU A 173 -12.71 -2.84 -17.54
C LEU A 173 -13.29 -2.46 -18.92
N TYR A 174 -14.41 -1.74 -18.95
CA TYR A 174 -14.98 -1.22 -20.20
C TYR A 174 -14.02 -0.26 -20.90
N THR A 175 -13.43 0.70 -20.17
CA THR A 175 -12.48 1.65 -20.78
C THR A 175 -11.21 0.94 -21.26
N TRP A 176 -10.72 -0.07 -20.53
CA TRP A 176 -9.61 -0.91 -20.97
C TRP A 176 -9.94 -1.71 -22.25
N ALA A 177 -11.13 -2.31 -22.31
CA ALA A 177 -11.61 -3.02 -23.50
C ALA A 177 -11.75 -2.08 -24.70
N ARG A 178 -12.36 -0.91 -24.50
CA ARG A 178 -12.52 0.12 -25.54
C ARG A 178 -11.17 0.64 -26.03
N GLY A 179 -10.23 0.91 -25.13
CA GLY A 179 -8.88 1.34 -25.49
C GLY A 179 -8.15 0.28 -26.31
N THR A 180 -8.27 -0.99 -25.91
CA THR A 180 -7.72 -2.13 -26.66
C THR A 180 -8.35 -2.23 -28.04
N TRP A 181 -9.67 -2.12 -28.14
CA TRP A 181 -10.40 -2.15 -29.41
C TRP A 181 -9.96 -1.03 -30.37
N ASN A 182 -9.85 0.20 -29.87
CA ASN A 182 -9.51 1.37 -30.66
C ASN A 182 -8.03 1.45 -31.08
N ALA A 183 -7.17 0.61 -30.52
CA ALA A 183 -5.77 0.47 -30.93
C ALA A 183 -5.59 -0.85 -31.68
N PRO A 184 -5.98 -0.98 -32.96
CA PRO A 184 -5.83 -2.22 -33.71
C PRO A 184 -4.35 -2.58 -33.90
N LEU A 185 -4.07 -3.88 -34.03
CA LEU A 185 -2.73 -4.36 -34.33
C LEU A 185 -2.36 -3.99 -35.77
N ALA A 186 -1.12 -3.57 -35.99
CA ALA A 186 -0.59 -3.36 -37.33
C ALA A 186 -0.58 -4.68 -38.11
N GLN A 187 -0.75 -4.62 -39.44
CA GLN A 187 -0.83 -5.83 -40.28
C GLN A 187 0.48 -6.65 -40.26
N ASP A 188 1.61 -5.97 -40.08
CA ASP A 188 2.97 -6.49 -39.97
C ASP A 188 3.39 -6.77 -38.52
N ALA A 189 2.47 -6.67 -37.54
CA ALA A 189 2.79 -6.85 -36.14
C ALA A 189 3.48 -8.19 -35.86
N ALA A 190 4.53 -8.13 -35.04
CA ALA A 190 5.34 -9.28 -34.69
C ALA A 190 4.50 -10.35 -33.97
N ARG A 191 4.98 -11.61 -34.01
CA ARG A 191 4.31 -12.73 -33.31
C ARG A 191 4.09 -12.42 -31.83
N LYS A 192 5.06 -11.77 -31.20
CA LYS A 192 5.00 -11.30 -29.81
C LYS A 192 3.79 -10.42 -29.56
N ASP A 193 3.56 -9.41 -30.40
CA ASP A 193 2.46 -8.45 -30.23
C ASP A 193 1.11 -9.10 -30.42
N ARG A 194 1.01 -10.09 -31.34
CA ARG A 194 -0.21 -10.90 -31.51
C ARG A 194 -0.51 -11.74 -30.28
N VAL A 195 0.50 -12.35 -29.67
CA VAL A 195 0.34 -13.11 -28.42
C VAL A 195 -0.06 -12.18 -27.28
N LEU A 196 0.63 -11.05 -27.09
CA LEU A 196 0.29 -10.07 -26.06
C LEU A 196 -1.14 -9.54 -26.23
N ARG A 197 -1.58 -9.32 -27.47
CA ARG A 197 -2.95 -8.92 -27.80
C ARG A 197 -3.97 -9.99 -27.40
N GLY A 198 -3.71 -11.25 -27.72
CA GLY A 198 -4.57 -12.37 -27.32
C GLY A 198 -4.66 -12.48 -25.79
N VAL A 199 -3.53 -12.35 -25.11
CA VAL A 199 -3.46 -12.34 -23.64
C VAL A 199 -4.27 -11.18 -23.07
N THR A 200 -4.15 -9.97 -23.62
CA THR A 200 -4.92 -8.80 -23.16
C THR A 200 -6.43 -9.04 -23.25
N TRP A 201 -6.93 -9.56 -24.37
CA TRP A 201 -8.37 -9.87 -24.51
C TRP A 201 -8.82 -10.98 -23.55
N ALA A 202 -8.00 -12.02 -23.36
CA ALA A 202 -8.28 -13.07 -22.39
C ALA A 202 -8.32 -12.51 -20.96
N GLN A 203 -7.41 -11.60 -20.60
CA GLN A 203 -7.39 -10.95 -19.30
C GLN A 203 -8.62 -10.07 -19.08
N ILE A 204 -9.02 -9.27 -20.08
CA ILE A 204 -10.24 -8.46 -20.02
C ILE A 204 -11.45 -9.36 -19.77
N ALA A 205 -11.61 -10.44 -20.55
CA ALA A 205 -12.73 -11.36 -20.41
C ALA A 205 -12.74 -12.01 -19.01
N SER A 206 -11.57 -12.46 -18.53
CA SER A 206 -11.42 -13.04 -17.20
C SER A 206 -11.79 -12.05 -16.10
N CYS A 207 -11.29 -10.81 -16.17
CA CYS A 207 -11.58 -9.78 -15.17
C CYS A 207 -13.05 -9.33 -15.19
N VAL A 208 -13.71 -9.31 -16.36
CA VAL A 208 -15.14 -9.02 -16.44
C VAL A 208 -15.95 -10.13 -15.77
N ALA A 209 -15.66 -11.39 -16.06
CA ALA A 209 -16.32 -12.52 -15.43
C ALA A 209 -16.11 -12.52 -13.90
N PHE A 210 -14.88 -12.25 -13.46
CA PHE A 210 -14.54 -12.05 -12.05
C PHE A 210 -15.39 -10.96 -11.40
N GLN A 211 -15.40 -9.75 -11.99
CA GLN A 211 -16.04 -8.59 -11.38
C GLN A 211 -17.57 -8.74 -11.32
N VAL A 212 -18.20 -9.36 -12.33
CA VAL A 212 -19.65 -9.63 -12.33
C VAL A 212 -20.03 -10.59 -11.21
N LEU A 213 -19.29 -11.71 -11.10
CA LEU A 213 -19.57 -12.73 -10.08
C LEU A 213 -19.31 -12.19 -8.67
N GLU A 214 -18.23 -11.45 -8.50
CA GLU A 214 -17.91 -10.86 -7.21
C GLU A 214 -18.92 -9.80 -6.78
N ASN A 215 -19.32 -8.90 -7.68
CA ASN A 215 -20.33 -7.89 -7.37
C ASN A 215 -21.65 -8.53 -6.93
N GLY A 216 -22.06 -9.61 -7.60
CA GLY A 216 -23.26 -10.34 -7.20
C GLY A 216 -23.12 -11.05 -5.86
N ALA A 217 -21.97 -11.71 -5.62
CA ALA A 217 -21.72 -12.39 -4.35
C ALA A 217 -21.64 -11.40 -3.18
N TYR A 218 -21.03 -10.25 -3.38
CA TYR A 218 -20.98 -9.17 -2.39
C TYR A 218 -22.37 -8.56 -2.11
N LEU A 219 -23.17 -8.30 -3.15
CA LEU A 219 -24.54 -7.81 -2.95
C LEU A 219 -25.43 -8.85 -2.26
N SER A 220 -25.23 -10.13 -2.55
CA SER A 220 -25.88 -11.24 -1.82
C SER A 220 -25.51 -11.23 -0.34
N SER A 221 -24.21 -11.11 -0.01
CA SER A 221 -23.73 -11.14 1.38
C SER A 221 -24.26 -9.97 2.22
N LYS A 222 -24.59 -8.85 1.56
CA LYS A 222 -25.23 -7.68 2.17
C LYS A 222 -26.76 -7.73 2.18
N GLY A 223 -27.36 -8.79 1.66
CA GLY A 223 -28.82 -8.94 1.59
C GLY A 223 -29.51 -8.01 0.59
N ALA A 224 -28.77 -7.42 -0.36
CA ALA A 224 -29.35 -6.57 -1.39
C ALA A 224 -30.10 -7.38 -2.47
N LEU A 225 -29.78 -8.67 -2.62
CA LEU A 225 -30.44 -9.58 -3.55
C LEU A 225 -31.54 -10.38 -2.84
N THR A 226 -32.79 -9.95 -3.00
CA THR A 226 -33.95 -10.49 -2.26
C THR A 226 -34.81 -11.50 -3.03
N SER A 227 -34.44 -11.84 -4.27
CA SER A 227 -35.22 -12.79 -5.07
C SER A 227 -35.19 -14.21 -4.49
N ASN A 228 -36.19 -15.04 -4.80
CA ASN A 228 -36.29 -16.43 -4.33
C ASN A 228 -35.01 -17.28 -4.56
N GLY A 229 -34.25 -17.00 -5.62
CA GLY A 229 -32.98 -17.71 -5.93
C GLY A 229 -31.76 -17.22 -5.14
N TRP A 230 -31.91 -16.19 -4.31
CA TRP A 230 -30.87 -15.60 -3.44
C TRP A 230 -31.27 -15.65 -1.96
N ALA A 231 -32.46 -16.17 -1.63
CA ALA A 231 -32.94 -16.32 -0.27
C ALA A 231 -32.63 -17.72 0.31
N GLY A 232 -32.54 -17.79 1.64
CA GLY A 232 -32.34 -19.04 2.38
C GLY A 232 -31.01 -19.74 2.08
N ASP A 233 -30.99 -21.06 2.28
CA ASP A 233 -29.77 -21.87 2.11
C ASP A 233 -29.35 -22.00 0.64
N VAL A 234 -30.32 -21.96 -0.28
CA VAL A 234 -30.07 -21.96 -1.73
C VAL A 234 -29.31 -20.71 -2.15
N GLY A 235 -29.69 -19.54 -1.61
CA GLY A 235 -28.99 -18.28 -1.82
C GLY A 235 -27.55 -18.31 -1.32
N LYS A 236 -27.33 -18.81 -0.10
CA LYS A 236 -25.98 -18.96 0.47
C LYS A 236 -25.10 -19.89 -0.35
N ALA A 237 -25.62 -21.04 -0.81
CA ALA A 237 -24.86 -21.95 -1.67
C ALA A 237 -24.47 -21.29 -3.01
N LYS A 238 -25.39 -20.51 -3.59
CA LYS A 238 -25.12 -19.76 -4.82
C LYS A 238 -24.08 -18.66 -4.60
N GLU A 239 -24.17 -17.93 -3.49
CA GLU A 239 -23.20 -16.92 -3.09
C GLU A 239 -21.79 -17.51 -2.97
N THR A 240 -21.63 -18.60 -2.20
CA THR A 240 -20.36 -19.31 -2.06
C THR A 240 -19.81 -19.75 -3.41
N ARG A 241 -20.68 -20.30 -4.28
CA ARG A 241 -20.28 -20.68 -5.64
C ARG A 241 -19.79 -19.49 -6.45
N TRP A 242 -20.44 -18.33 -6.35
CA TRP A 242 -20.02 -17.11 -7.06
C TRP A 242 -18.67 -16.60 -6.55
N TRP A 243 -18.42 -16.63 -5.24
CA TRP A 243 -17.11 -16.32 -4.65
C TRP A 243 -15.99 -17.25 -5.16
N VAL A 244 -16.27 -18.55 -5.25
CA VAL A 244 -15.29 -19.53 -5.75
C VAL A 244 -15.00 -19.32 -7.24
N TRP A 245 -16.05 -19.17 -8.06
CA TRP A 245 -15.87 -18.99 -9.50
C TRP A 245 -15.23 -17.65 -9.84
N SER A 246 -15.56 -16.56 -9.12
CA SER A 246 -14.86 -15.29 -9.29
C SER A 246 -13.37 -15.48 -9.02
N SER A 247 -13.00 -16.12 -7.92
CA SER A 247 -11.60 -16.40 -7.56
C SER A 247 -10.85 -17.24 -8.60
N ARG A 248 -11.53 -18.15 -9.30
CA ARG A 248 -10.95 -18.91 -10.42
C ARG A 248 -10.65 -18.02 -11.63
N PHE A 249 -11.55 -17.10 -11.98
CA PHE A 249 -11.26 -16.11 -13.03
C PHE A 249 -10.13 -15.15 -12.62
N TRP A 250 -10.00 -14.85 -11.34
CA TRP A 250 -8.84 -14.13 -10.85
C TRP A 250 -7.54 -14.95 -10.99
N ALA A 251 -7.57 -16.24 -10.69
CA ALA A 251 -6.43 -17.14 -10.92
C ALA A 251 -6.03 -17.22 -12.41
N VAL A 252 -7.01 -17.28 -13.32
CA VAL A 252 -6.77 -17.23 -14.77
C VAL A 252 -6.08 -15.93 -15.17
N HIS A 253 -6.54 -14.79 -14.65
CA HIS A 253 -5.90 -13.49 -14.90
C HIS A 253 -4.44 -13.47 -14.45
N VAL A 254 -4.13 -13.98 -13.25
CA VAL A 254 -2.76 -14.08 -12.73
C VAL A 254 -1.91 -15.03 -13.58
N GLY A 255 -2.47 -16.16 -14.03
CA GLY A 255 -1.81 -17.05 -14.99
C GLY A 255 -1.46 -16.35 -16.30
N LEU A 256 -2.37 -15.55 -16.83
CA LEU A 256 -2.16 -14.74 -18.03
C LEU A 256 -1.11 -13.64 -17.83
N GLU A 257 -1.02 -13.04 -16.63
CA GLU A 257 0.06 -12.11 -16.29
C GLU A 257 1.44 -12.80 -16.32
N PHE A 258 1.57 -14.05 -15.87
CA PHE A 258 2.83 -14.79 -16.03
C PHE A 258 3.18 -15.04 -17.50
N VAL A 259 2.18 -15.35 -18.35
CA VAL A 259 2.41 -15.48 -19.79
C VAL A 259 2.88 -14.15 -20.39
N ARG A 260 2.20 -13.04 -20.06
CA ARG A 260 2.60 -11.68 -20.47
C ARG A 260 4.04 -11.37 -20.05
N LEU A 261 4.39 -11.61 -18.79
CA LEU A 261 5.72 -11.34 -18.25
C LEU A 261 6.80 -12.20 -18.91
N GLY A 262 6.51 -13.48 -19.20
CA GLY A 262 7.40 -14.38 -19.94
C GLY A 262 7.63 -13.94 -21.38
N VAL A 263 6.57 -13.52 -22.08
CA VAL A 263 6.66 -12.99 -23.46
C VAL A 263 7.47 -11.68 -23.51
N LEU A 264 7.30 -10.81 -22.51
CA LEU A 264 8.09 -9.58 -22.38
C LEU A 264 9.56 -9.88 -22.08
N TRP A 265 9.84 -10.87 -21.24
CA TRP A 265 11.20 -11.28 -20.90
C TRP A 265 11.97 -11.80 -22.11
N VAL A 266 11.39 -12.76 -22.85
CA VAL A 266 12.02 -13.32 -24.07
C VAL A 266 12.31 -12.22 -25.10
N GLY A 267 11.34 -11.36 -25.39
CA GLY A 267 11.55 -10.32 -26.41
C GLY A 267 12.45 -9.15 -25.95
N ASN A 268 12.79 -9.05 -24.66
CA ASN A 268 13.76 -8.05 -24.19
C ASN A 268 15.21 -8.50 -24.43
N ASP A 269 15.45 -9.81 -24.54
CA ASP A 269 16.78 -10.33 -24.87
C ASP A 269 17.08 -10.18 -26.37
N ASP A 270 16.06 -10.30 -27.23
CA ASP A 270 16.19 -10.03 -28.67
C ASP A 270 16.51 -8.55 -28.96
N ALA A 271 15.91 -7.61 -28.22
CA ALA A 271 16.15 -6.18 -28.38
C ALA A 271 17.57 -5.75 -27.95
N LYS A 272 18.15 -6.41 -26.93
CA LYS A 272 19.52 -6.12 -26.44
C LYS A 272 20.61 -6.44 -27.46
N LEU A 273 20.36 -7.41 -28.36
CA LEU A 273 21.33 -7.79 -29.39
C LEU A 273 21.38 -6.79 -30.56
N SER A 274 20.34 -5.98 -30.74
CA SER A 274 20.22 -5.06 -31.88
C SER A 274 20.67 -3.62 -31.59
N GLU A 275 20.91 -3.24 -30.34
CA GLU A 275 21.13 -1.85 -29.95
C GLU A 275 22.57 -1.59 -29.47
N LYS A 276 23.47 -1.28 -30.41
CA LYS A 276 24.85 -0.90 -30.12
C LYS A 276 25.29 0.32 -30.96
N ASN A 277 24.57 1.42 -30.82
CA ASN A 277 25.02 2.76 -31.23
C ASN A 277 24.00 3.81 -30.76
N ASP A 278 24.37 4.70 -29.84
CA ASP A 278 24.00 6.13 -29.85
C ASP A 278 24.62 6.86 -28.64
N GLY A 279 24.60 8.20 -28.64
CA GLY A 279 25.46 9.06 -27.83
C GLY A 279 25.11 9.23 -26.33
N GLU A 280 26.02 9.88 -25.59
CA GLU A 280 26.09 9.90 -24.11
C GLU A 280 24.86 10.45 -23.35
N LYS A 281 24.09 11.38 -23.92
CA LYS A 281 22.91 11.97 -23.24
C LYS A 281 21.65 11.13 -23.45
N GLU A 282 21.44 10.65 -24.66
CA GLU A 282 20.35 9.73 -24.99
C GLU A 282 20.56 8.39 -24.29
N ASP A 283 21.82 7.96 -24.16
CA ASP A 283 22.19 6.81 -23.34
C ASP A 283 21.76 6.96 -21.88
N LYS A 284 21.97 8.13 -21.25
CA LYS A 284 21.54 8.33 -19.85
C LYS A 284 20.02 8.20 -19.68
N LEU A 285 19.25 8.83 -20.56
CA LEU A 285 17.79 8.75 -20.52
C LEU A 285 17.30 7.31 -20.80
N ARG A 286 17.85 6.65 -21.82
CA ARG A 286 17.53 5.25 -22.16
C ARG A 286 17.91 4.29 -21.03
N MET A 287 19.04 4.52 -20.35
CA MET A 287 19.46 3.71 -19.20
C MET A 287 18.50 3.88 -18.02
N GLU A 288 17.98 5.09 -17.80
CA GLU A 288 16.95 5.33 -16.79
C GLU A 288 15.61 4.66 -17.14
N GLU A 289 15.21 4.70 -18.41
CA GLU A 289 14.02 4.01 -18.92
C GLU A 289 14.15 2.49 -18.77
N LYS A 290 15.27 1.89 -19.21
CA LYS A 290 15.56 0.46 -19.04
C LYS A 290 15.54 0.04 -17.58
N ARG A 291 16.06 0.89 -16.68
CA ARG A 291 16.00 0.65 -15.23
C ARG A 291 14.57 0.70 -14.72
N ARG A 292 13.75 1.64 -15.20
CA ARG A 292 12.33 1.76 -14.84
C ARG A 292 11.52 0.57 -15.34
N GLU A 293 11.72 0.16 -16.58
CA GLU A 293 11.06 -1.03 -17.16
C GLU A 293 11.44 -2.30 -16.41
N LYS A 294 12.73 -2.49 -16.09
CA LYS A 294 13.19 -3.61 -15.28
C LYS A 294 12.58 -3.60 -13.88
N TRP A 295 12.44 -2.42 -13.27
CA TRP A 295 11.77 -2.27 -11.98
C TRP A 295 10.28 -2.65 -12.07
N LEU A 296 9.56 -2.14 -13.07
CA LEU A 296 8.14 -2.44 -13.27
C LEU A 296 7.91 -3.93 -13.54
N TRP A 297 8.75 -4.55 -14.37
CA TRP A 297 8.69 -5.98 -14.62
C TRP A 297 8.91 -6.79 -13.34
N TRP A 298 9.94 -6.46 -12.55
CA TRP A 298 10.19 -7.14 -11.27
C TRP A 298 9.07 -6.92 -10.25
N LYS A 299 8.51 -5.70 -10.19
CA LYS A 299 7.34 -5.40 -9.36
C LYS A 299 6.18 -6.30 -9.74
N ASP A 300 5.87 -6.42 -11.04
CA ASP A 300 4.77 -7.24 -11.53
C ASP A 300 5.01 -8.74 -11.27
N VAL A 301 6.24 -9.22 -11.39
CA VAL A 301 6.61 -10.60 -11.01
C VAL A 301 6.37 -10.84 -9.52
N VAL A 302 6.87 -9.96 -8.64
CA VAL A 302 6.70 -10.10 -7.19
C VAL A 302 5.23 -10.03 -6.80
N ASN A 303 4.49 -9.10 -7.39
CA ASN A 303 3.06 -8.92 -7.13
C ASN A 303 2.25 -10.17 -7.53
N ASN A 304 2.45 -10.66 -8.76
CA ASN A 304 1.74 -11.85 -9.24
C ASN A 304 2.17 -13.13 -8.53
N ALA A 305 3.45 -13.28 -8.17
CA ALA A 305 3.92 -14.40 -7.36
C ALA A 305 3.27 -14.42 -5.96
N ALA A 306 3.03 -13.25 -5.38
CA ALA A 306 2.33 -13.13 -4.11
C ALA A 306 0.82 -13.40 -4.25
N TYR A 307 0.17 -12.92 -5.32
CA TYR A 307 -1.25 -13.19 -5.55
C TYR A 307 -1.56 -14.62 -5.97
N PHE A 308 -0.67 -15.28 -6.70
CA PHE A 308 -0.89 -16.63 -7.22
C PHE A 308 -1.40 -17.62 -6.16
N PRO A 309 -0.71 -17.86 -5.02
CA PRO A 309 -1.20 -18.79 -4.01
C PRO A 309 -2.52 -18.32 -3.36
N MET A 310 -2.80 -17.01 -3.31
CA MET A 310 -4.06 -16.48 -2.80
C MET A 310 -5.22 -16.76 -3.74
N THR A 311 -4.99 -16.63 -5.05
CA THR A 311 -6.01 -16.95 -6.07
C THR A 311 -6.43 -18.41 -5.99
N LEU A 312 -5.48 -19.31 -5.74
CA LEU A 312 -5.73 -20.74 -5.53
C LEU A 312 -6.45 -20.99 -4.21
N HIS A 313 -6.09 -20.28 -3.14
CA HIS A 313 -6.75 -20.38 -1.85
C HIS A 313 -8.24 -20.07 -1.92
N TRP A 314 -8.67 -19.03 -2.63
CA TRP A 314 -10.12 -18.74 -2.76
C TRP A 314 -10.81 -19.47 -3.92
N SER A 315 -10.06 -20.22 -4.73
CA SER A 315 -10.63 -21.08 -5.79
C SER A 315 -11.23 -22.39 -5.29
N VAL A 316 -11.08 -22.68 -4.00
CA VAL A 316 -11.63 -23.84 -3.28
C VAL A 316 -12.34 -23.36 -2.01
N GLU A 317 -13.41 -24.06 -1.59
CA GLU A 317 -14.26 -23.62 -0.48
C GLU A 317 -13.55 -23.66 0.88
N GLU A 318 -12.70 -24.66 1.11
CA GLU A 318 -11.97 -24.84 2.39
C GLU A 318 -10.70 -23.99 2.48
N GLY A 319 -10.17 -23.56 1.34
CA GLY A 319 -8.90 -22.85 1.25
C GLY A 319 -7.66 -23.71 1.45
N ILE A 320 -6.57 -23.39 0.74
CA ILE A 320 -5.29 -24.13 0.86
C ILE A 320 -4.24 -23.44 1.75
N LEU A 321 -4.34 -22.13 1.95
CA LEU A 321 -3.40 -21.34 2.74
C LEU A 321 -3.87 -21.19 4.19
N SER A 322 -2.91 -21.17 5.12
CA SER A 322 -3.18 -20.69 6.47
C SER A 322 -3.46 -19.18 6.48
N SER A 323 -4.14 -18.70 7.52
CA SER A 323 -4.39 -17.27 7.74
C SER A 323 -3.10 -16.42 7.76
N THR A 324 -2.01 -16.97 8.28
CA THR A 324 -0.67 -16.36 8.22
C THR A 324 -0.18 -16.24 6.78
N GLY A 325 -0.36 -17.29 5.96
CA GLY A 325 0.02 -17.29 4.55
C GLY A 325 -0.76 -16.26 3.74
N VAL A 326 -2.08 -16.18 3.94
CA VAL A 326 -2.93 -15.17 3.28
C VAL A 326 -2.50 -13.74 3.64
N GLY A 327 -2.28 -13.47 4.93
CA GLY A 327 -1.81 -12.17 5.39
C GLY A 327 -0.43 -11.79 4.83
N LEU A 328 0.51 -12.74 4.78
CA LEU A 328 1.85 -12.52 4.25
C LEU A 328 1.83 -12.25 2.74
N CYS A 329 1.18 -13.11 1.96
CA CYS A 329 1.06 -12.96 0.51
C CYS A 329 0.38 -11.63 0.16
N GLY A 330 -0.74 -11.31 0.81
CA GLY A 330 -1.48 -10.08 0.52
C GLY A 330 -0.70 -8.82 0.92
N MET A 331 0.07 -8.87 2.01
CA MET A 331 0.95 -7.77 2.41
C MET A 331 2.05 -7.53 1.38
N ILE A 332 2.66 -8.59 0.83
CA ILE A 332 3.69 -8.47 -0.21
C ILE A 332 3.08 -7.90 -1.50
N ALA A 333 1.93 -8.43 -1.92
CA ALA A 333 1.24 -7.97 -3.12
C ALA A 333 0.84 -6.49 -3.03
N GLY A 334 0.14 -6.10 -1.96
CA GLY A 334 -0.21 -4.69 -1.71
C GLY A 334 1.02 -3.80 -1.55
N GLY A 335 2.01 -4.26 -0.78
CA GLY A 335 3.22 -3.53 -0.49
C GLY A 335 4.07 -3.24 -1.73
N SER A 336 4.12 -4.17 -2.68
CA SER A 336 4.84 -3.97 -3.95
C SER A 336 4.28 -2.79 -4.75
N ASN A 337 2.96 -2.65 -4.82
CA ASN A 337 2.30 -1.52 -5.48
C ASN A 337 2.43 -0.23 -4.66
N LEU A 338 2.26 -0.32 -3.34
CA LEU A 338 2.40 0.83 -2.44
C LEU A 338 3.81 1.45 -2.50
N VAL A 339 4.87 0.64 -2.59
CA VAL A 339 6.24 1.14 -2.73
C VAL A 339 6.40 1.96 -4.00
N ASP A 340 5.77 1.53 -5.10
CA ASP A 340 5.82 2.24 -6.38
C ASP A 340 5.07 3.58 -6.30
N PHE A 341 3.84 3.59 -5.79
CA PHE A 341 3.08 4.82 -5.57
C PHE A 341 3.82 5.77 -4.61
N TRP A 342 4.39 5.25 -3.53
CA TRP A 342 5.15 6.05 -2.57
C TRP A 342 6.38 6.69 -3.20
N ARG A 343 7.08 6.03 -4.12
CA ARG A 343 8.21 6.63 -4.85
C ARG A 343 7.77 7.79 -5.73
N ASN A 344 6.57 7.72 -6.30
CA ASN A 344 6.01 8.77 -7.17
C ASN A 344 5.45 9.98 -6.39
N THR A 345 5.38 9.93 -5.05
CA THR A 345 4.98 11.08 -4.21
C THR A 345 6.11 12.06 -3.88
N ARG A 346 7.33 11.77 -4.35
CA ARG A 346 8.53 12.54 -4.01
C ARG A 346 8.45 14.01 -4.38
#